data_AF-A0A2D7C6Z6-F1
#
_entry.id   AF-A0A2D7C6Z6-F1
#
_cell.length_a   1.000
_cell.length_b   1.000
_cell.length_c   1.000
_cell.angle_alpha   90.00
_cell.angle_beta   90.00
_cell.angle_gamma   90.00
#
_symmetry.space_group_name_H-M   'P 1'
#
loop_
_entity.id
_entity.type
_entity.pdbx_description
1 polymer ?
#
loop_
_entity_poly.entity_id
_entity_poly.type
_entity_poly.pdbx_seq_one_letter_code
_entity_poly.pdbx_strand_id
1 'polypeptide(L)'
;MLKKIKIFPLLFILALVSFINAYAYEDTWKKVDYIIDGDTFVTEDGDYIRLLGINTPEVGRHGNAGEPFSNQARLKLTKLIFNQNVKLSFGERHKDRYGRMLAHVYKEDGVWVNNELVQEGLAHVYSFPDNRQLTRELIKTENEARANNKGMWAHPRWKTYKTVDEIPDKAIGQFNLYEGKIVNSTRVSDRIYLNFGTNWRTDFTVEIPKRYYELFKKSGINIEADYKGKKVQVRGVFKPVNGVLVTSTHPEQLTILD
;
A
#
# COMPACT_ATOMS: atom_id res chain seq x y z
N MET A 1 -7.86 62.93 49.25
CA MET A 1 -8.49 63.46 48.02
C MET A 1 -7.39 63.86 47.05
N LEU A 2 -7.63 63.69 45.74
CA LEU A 2 -6.69 63.76 44.58
C LEU A 2 -5.99 62.45 44.26
N LYS A 3 -5.77 62.08 43.00
CA LYS A 3 -6.65 61.95 41.81
C LYS A 3 -5.90 60.95 40.92
N LYS A 4 -6.65 60.11 40.18
CA LYS A 4 -6.17 58.98 39.38
C LYS A 4 -5.07 59.36 38.38
N ILE A 5 -3.99 58.57 38.30
CA ILE A 5 -3.11 58.51 37.13
C ILE A 5 -3.60 57.34 36.27
N LYS A 6 -4.17 57.64 35.10
CA LYS A 6 -4.42 56.67 34.04
C LYS A 6 -3.14 56.55 33.22
N ILE A 7 -2.42 55.43 33.37
CA ILE A 7 -1.45 54.97 32.38
C ILE A 7 -2.10 53.78 31.69
N PHE A 8 -2.43 53.96 30.41
CA PHE A 8 -2.79 52.88 29.50
C PHE A 8 -1.50 52.13 29.15
N PRO A 9 -1.31 50.85 29.52
CA PRO A 9 -0.33 50.05 28.84
C PRO A 9 -0.97 49.59 27.53
N LEU A 10 -0.37 50.09 26.45
CA LEU A 10 -0.40 49.55 25.09
C LEU A 10 -0.59 48.03 25.12
N LEU A 11 -1.80 47.55 24.87
CA LEU A 11 -2.08 46.12 24.83
C LEU A 11 -1.45 45.58 23.55
N PHE A 12 -0.29 44.96 23.75
CA PHE A 12 0.39 43.97 22.93
C PHE A 12 -0.35 43.57 21.63
N ILE A 13 0.20 44.03 20.51
CA ILE A 13 0.12 43.30 19.24
C ILE A 13 0.80 41.96 19.48
N LEU A 14 0.02 40.94 19.83
CA LEU A 14 0.46 39.54 19.85
C LEU A 14 -0.67 38.66 19.31
N ALA A 15 -1.18 39.05 18.15
CA ALA A 15 -2.00 38.20 17.29
C ALA A 15 -1.21 37.91 16.01
N LEU A 16 0.02 37.43 16.16
CA LEU A 16 0.73 36.78 15.06
C LEU A 16 1.65 35.74 15.67
N VAL A 17 1.72 34.57 15.02
CA VAL A 17 2.54 33.42 15.42
C VAL A 17 1.92 32.59 16.55
N SER A 18 0.83 31.91 16.22
CA SER A 18 0.44 30.70 16.93
C SER A 18 -0.02 29.67 15.91
N PHE A 19 0.74 28.58 15.85
CA PHE A 19 0.40 27.30 15.25
C PHE A 19 0.63 27.12 13.74
N ILE A 20 1.93 26.93 13.46
CA ILE A 20 2.51 25.70 12.90
C ILE A 20 1.86 25.27 11.58
N ASN A 21 2.44 25.80 10.50
CA ASN A 21 2.93 25.02 9.37
C ASN A 21 2.32 23.61 9.24
N ALA A 22 1.09 23.55 8.70
CA ALA A 22 0.87 22.58 7.64
C ALA A 22 1.74 23.05 6.46
N TYR A 23 3.03 22.78 6.51
CA TYR A 23 3.77 22.59 5.27
C TYR A 23 3.13 21.34 4.66
N ALA A 24 2.03 21.55 3.90
CA ALA A 24 1.81 20.73 2.74
C ALA A 24 3.15 20.78 2.02
N TYR A 25 3.91 19.69 2.07
CA TYR A 25 5.08 19.57 1.22
C TYR A 25 4.51 19.66 -0.18
N GLU A 26 4.64 20.84 -0.79
CA GLU A 26 4.23 21.07 -2.18
C GLU A 26 4.87 19.97 -3.02
N ASP A 27 4.10 19.46 -3.97
CA ASP A 27 4.60 18.50 -4.93
C ASP A 27 5.96 18.99 -5.49
N THR A 28 7.03 18.23 -5.24
CA THR A 28 8.39 18.67 -5.60
C THR A 28 8.84 18.01 -6.89
N TRP A 29 9.36 18.81 -7.83
CA TRP A 29 10.04 18.30 -9.00
C TRP A 29 11.48 17.89 -8.67
N LYS A 30 11.88 16.71 -9.11
CA LYS A 30 13.22 16.16 -8.90
C LYS A 30 13.73 15.52 -10.18
N LYS A 31 15.01 15.72 -10.50
CA LYS A 31 15.66 15.03 -11.61
C LYS A 31 16.09 13.63 -11.17
N VAL A 32 15.75 12.63 -11.98
CA VAL A 32 16.08 11.23 -11.74
C VAL A 32 17.49 10.94 -12.24
N ASP A 33 18.35 10.41 -11.36
CA ASP A 33 19.76 10.10 -11.65
C ASP A 33 20.03 8.60 -11.78
N TYR A 34 19.43 7.76 -10.94
CA TYR A 34 19.70 6.32 -10.96
C TYR A 34 18.47 5.46 -10.68
N ILE A 35 18.32 4.35 -11.41
CA ILE A 35 17.25 3.36 -11.17
C ILE A 35 17.82 2.13 -10.49
N ILE A 36 17.39 1.88 -9.24
CA ILE A 36 17.85 0.76 -8.42
C ILE A 36 17.16 -0.53 -8.88
N ASP A 37 15.84 -0.53 -8.87
CA ASP A 37 14.98 -1.67 -9.21
C ASP A 37 13.66 -1.19 -9.84
N GLY A 38 12.62 -2.03 -9.86
CA GLY A 38 11.34 -1.72 -10.51
C GLY A 38 10.51 -0.65 -9.78
N ASP A 39 10.81 -0.34 -8.53
CA ASP A 39 10.04 0.61 -7.73
C ASP A 39 10.86 1.55 -6.85
N THR A 40 12.18 1.55 -7.00
CA THR A 40 13.09 2.43 -6.28
C THR A 40 14.07 3.13 -7.24
N PHE A 41 14.21 4.44 -7.08
CA PHE A 41 15.20 5.25 -7.80
C PHE A 41 15.86 6.29 -6.89
N VAL A 42 16.90 6.93 -7.39
CA VAL A 42 17.66 7.99 -6.72
C VAL A 42 17.58 9.26 -7.57
N THR A 43 17.38 10.39 -6.91
CA THR A 43 17.40 11.72 -7.54
C THR A 43 18.84 12.24 -7.65
N GLU A 44 19.06 13.26 -8.48
CA GLU A 44 20.37 13.94 -8.60
C GLU A 44 20.85 14.55 -7.27
N ASP A 45 19.92 14.91 -6.38
CA ASP A 45 20.21 15.40 -5.02
C ASP A 45 20.55 14.28 -4.02
N GLY A 46 20.51 13.01 -4.44
CA GLY A 46 20.79 11.84 -3.59
C GLY A 46 19.59 11.31 -2.79
N ASP A 47 18.36 11.80 -3.05
CA ASP A 47 17.15 11.30 -2.39
C ASP A 47 16.77 9.92 -2.95
N TYR A 48 16.57 8.93 -2.06
CA TYR A 48 16.04 7.63 -2.43
C TYR A 48 14.51 7.67 -2.42
N ILE A 49 13.89 7.38 -3.56
CA ILE A 49 12.43 7.40 -3.72
C ILE A 49 11.92 5.97 -3.92
N ARG A 50 10.92 5.57 -3.14
CA ARG A 50 10.18 4.30 -3.27
C ARG A 50 8.76 4.60 -3.74
N LEU A 51 8.35 3.97 -4.84
CA LEU A 51 7.02 4.16 -5.43
C LEU A 51 5.92 3.68 -4.46
N LEU A 52 5.11 4.61 -3.99
CA LEU A 52 4.06 4.36 -3.00
C LEU A 52 2.94 3.46 -3.56
N GLY A 53 2.45 2.55 -2.72
CA GLY A 53 1.25 1.74 -2.99
C GLY A 53 1.48 0.54 -3.93
N ILE A 54 2.70 0.33 -4.43
CA ILE A 54 3.03 -0.77 -5.34
C ILE A 54 4.29 -1.51 -4.89
N ASN A 55 4.43 -2.78 -5.30
CA ASN A 55 5.66 -3.55 -5.18
C ASN A 55 5.95 -4.27 -6.49
N THR A 56 7.18 -4.17 -6.96
CA THR A 56 7.65 -4.88 -8.14
C THR A 56 8.32 -6.21 -7.76
N PRO A 57 8.42 -7.17 -8.69
CA PRO A 57 9.20 -8.38 -8.44
C PRO A 57 10.64 -8.03 -8.07
N GLU A 58 11.14 -8.64 -6.99
CA GLU A 58 12.43 -8.29 -6.41
C GLU A 58 13.60 -8.66 -7.33
N VAL A 59 14.55 -7.74 -7.49
CA VAL A 59 15.80 -8.00 -8.21
C VAL A 59 16.70 -8.93 -7.38
N GLY A 60 17.48 -9.77 -8.05
CA GLY A 60 18.43 -10.67 -7.40
C GLY A 60 19.51 -9.92 -6.64
N ARG A 61 19.86 -10.40 -5.43
CA ARG A 61 20.92 -9.83 -4.59
C ARG A 61 21.83 -10.92 -4.04
N HIS A 62 23.11 -10.59 -3.84
CA HIS A 62 24.13 -11.48 -3.24
C HIS A 62 24.24 -12.85 -3.94
N GLY A 63 24.18 -12.86 -5.28
CA GLY A 63 24.27 -14.08 -6.08
C GLY A 63 22.97 -14.88 -6.21
N ASN A 64 21.88 -14.46 -5.56
CA ASN A 64 20.57 -15.06 -5.75
C ASN A 64 19.91 -14.57 -7.04
N ALA A 65 19.16 -15.45 -7.70
CA ALA A 65 18.31 -15.07 -8.82
C ALA A 65 17.21 -14.11 -8.36
N GLY A 66 16.88 -13.13 -9.21
CA GLY A 66 15.72 -12.26 -8.99
C GLY A 66 14.41 -13.00 -9.23
N GLU A 67 13.31 -12.42 -8.76
CA GLU A 67 11.98 -12.89 -9.13
C GLU A 67 11.75 -12.69 -10.64
N PRO A 68 10.91 -13.54 -11.27
CA PRO A 68 10.50 -13.32 -12.67
C PRO A 68 9.95 -11.90 -12.86
N PHE A 69 10.20 -11.29 -14.02
CA PHE A 69 9.78 -9.90 -14.35
C PHE A 69 10.50 -8.76 -13.61
N SER A 70 11.42 -9.05 -12.67
CA SER A 70 12.18 -8.00 -11.95
C SER A 70 12.98 -7.09 -12.90
N ASN A 71 13.68 -7.68 -13.87
CA ASN A 71 14.43 -6.91 -14.88
C ASN A 71 13.50 -6.12 -15.81
N GLN A 72 12.35 -6.67 -16.19
CA GLN A 72 11.36 -5.99 -17.02
C GLN A 72 10.76 -4.78 -16.31
N ALA A 73 10.44 -4.92 -15.02
CA ALA A 73 9.96 -3.81 -14.19
C ALA A 73 11.00 -2.69 -14.09
N ARG A 74 12.26 -3.04 -13.78
CA ARG A 74 13.38 -2.08 -13.74
C ARG A 74 13.56 -1.37 -15.08
N LEU A 75 13.60 -2.11 -16.19
CA LEU A 75 13.77 -1.55 -17.53
C LEU A 75 12.60 -0.64 -17.93
N LYS A 76 11.36 -0.98 -17.57
CA LYS A 76 10.19 -0.12 -17.81
C LYS A 76 10.34 1.18 -17.00
N LEU A 77 10.69 1.11 -15.72
CA LEU A 77 10.91 2.30 -14.91
C LEU A 77 12.04 3.18 -15.49
N THR A 78 13.17 2.59 -15.88
CA THR A 78 14.26 3.30 -16.57
C THR A 78 13.78 4.02 -17.81
N LYS A 79 13.05 3.35 -18.70
CA LYS A 79 12.52 3.99 -19.92
C LYS A 79 11.52 5.10 -19.61
N LEU A 80 10.76 4.97 -18.54
CA LEU A 80 9.76 5.97 -18.17
C LEU A 80 10.37 7.25 -17.62
N ILE A 81 11.40 7.16 -16.76
CA ILE A 81 11.80 8.31 -15.93
C ILE A 81 13.31 8.58 -15.84
N PHE A 82 14.20 7.72 -16.35
CA PHE A 82 15.65 7.98 -16.23
C PHE A 82 16.04 9.30 -16.92
N ASN A 83 16.85 10.12 -16.24
CA ASN A 83 17.29 11.44 -16.70
C ASN A 83 16.13 12.40 -17.05
N GLN A 84 14.95 12.21 -16.44
CA GLN A 84 13.80 13.11 -16.56
C GLN A 84 13.52 13.80 -15.22
N ASN A 85 12.84 14.94 -15.28
CA ASN A 85 12.22 15.54 -14.10
C ASN A 85 10.89 14.84 -13.81
N VAL A 86 10.68 14.51 -12.54
CA VAL A 86 9.43 13.92 -12.07
C VAL A 86 8.89 14.69 -10.87
N LYS A 87 7.57 14.79 -10.81
CA LYS A 87 6.86 15.35 -9.67
C LYS A 87 6.63 14.26 -8.63
N LEU A 88 7.05 14.52 -7.40
CA LEU A 88 6.82 13.65 -6.25
C LEU A 88 5.60 14.14 -5.48
N SER A 89 4.58 13.29 -5.34
CA SER A 89 3.43 13.52 -4.49
C SER A 89 3.45 12.56 -3.31
N PHE A 90 3.67 13.10 -2.11
CA PHE A 90 3.90 12.31 -0.91
C PHE A 90 2.58 11.80 -0.29
N GLY A 91 2.66 10.63 0.34
CA GLY A 91 1.58 10.15 1.21
C GLY A 91 1.65 10.79 2.61
N GLU A 92 0.73 10.43 3.50
CA GLU A 92 0.71 10.89 4.90
C GLU A 92 2.00 10.48 5.65
N ARG A 93 2.51 9.26 5.41
CA ARG A 93 3.86 8.90 5.83
C ARG A 93 4.87 9.14 4.72
N HIS A 94 5.81 10.05 4.96
CA HIS A 94 6.74 10.52 3.95
C HIS A 94 7.96 9.60 3.76
N LYS A 95 8.42 8.92 4.82
CA LYS A 95 9.61 8.06 4.78
C LYS A 95 9.35 6.69 5.35
N ASP A 96 9.92 5.67 4.74
CA ASP A 96 9.93 4.32 5.30
C ASP A 96 11.02 4.15 6.38
N ARG A 97 11.12 2.94 6.95
CA ARG A 97 12.10 2.62 8.00
C ARG A 97 13.56 2.66 7.53
N TYR A 98 13.80 2.67 6.23
CA TYR A 98 15.13 2.74 5.62
C TYR A 98 15.51 4.16 5.20
N GLY A 99 14.64 5.14 5.47
CA GLY A 99 14.85 6.54 5.12
C GLY A 99 14.48 6.90 3.69
N ARG A 100 13.94 5.96 2.89
CA ARG A 100 13.46 6.24 1.53
C ARG A 100 12.20 7.06 1.58
N MET A 101 12.08 8.05 0.72
CA MET A 101 10.89 8.86 0.55
C MET A 101 9.82 8.08 -0.21
N LEU A 102 8.58 8.13 0.27
CA LEU A 102 7.44 7.39 -0.25
C LEU A 102 6.56 8.34 -1.08
N ALA A 103 6.51 8.12 -2.40
CA ALA A 103 5.80 9.03 -3.30
C ALA A 103 5.04 8.30 -4.41
N HIS A 104 3.92 8.89 -4.81
CA HIS A 104 3.39 8.74 -6.15
C HIS A 104 4.16 9.67 -7.09
N VAL A 105 4.53 9.16 -8.26
CA VAL A 105 5.45 9.84 -9.18
C VAL A 105 4.75 10.15 -10.48
N TYR A 106 4.84 11.41 -10.90
CA TYR A 106 4.21 11.89 -12.13
C TYR A 106 5.26 12.52 -13.06
N LYS A 107 5.13 12.28 -14.35
CA LYS A 107 5.91 12.95 -15.39
C LYS A 107 5.32 14.33 -15.73
N GLU A 108 6.07 15.15 -16.45
CA GLU A 108 5.61 16.47 -16.95
C GLU A 108 4.35 16.38 -17.82
N ASP A 109 4.20 15.30 -18.58
CA ASP A 109 3.01 15.03 -19.41
C ASP A 109 1.82 14.45 -18.61
N GLY A 110 1.93 14.37 -17.28
CA GLY A 110 0.86 13.90 -16.39
C GLY A 110 0.79 12.38 -16.23
N VAL A 111 1.66 11.61 -16.88
CA VAL A 111 1.70 10.14 -16.72
C VAL A 111 2.02 9.79 -15.27
N TRP A 112 1.14 9.02 -14.64
CA TRP A 112 1.33 8.47 -13.29
C TRP A 112 2.12 7.17 -13.34
N VAL A 113 3.40 7.26 -12.98
CA VAL A 113 4.40 6.18 -13.15
C VAL A 113 4.03 4.93 -12.35
N ASN A 114 3.52 5.08 -11.13
CA ASN A 114 3.10 3.93 -10.31
C ASN A 114 2.00 3.13 -11.02
N ASN A 115 1.00 3.83 -11.57
CA ASN A 115 -0.13 3.19 -12.25
C ASN A 115 0.29 2.57 -13.58
N GLU A 116 1.19 3.21 -14.33
CA GLU A 116 1.75 2.66 -15.58
C GLU A 116 2.44 1.30 -15.34
N LEU A 117 3.20 1.14 -14.25
CA LEU A 117 3.80 -0.15 -13.90
C LEU A 117 2.76 -1.22 -13.55
N VAL A 118 1.70 -0.84 -12.84
CA VAL A 118 0.59 -1.76 -12.52
C VAL A 118 -0.20 -2.14 -13.78
N GLN A 119 -0.47 -1.18 -14.66
CA GLN A 119 -1.19 -1.37 -15.92
C GLN A 119 -0.48 -2.34 -16.86
N GLU A 120 0.85 -2.36 -16.83
CA GLU A 120 1.67 -3.29 -17.61
C GLU A 120 1.89 -4.65 -16.93
N GLY A 121 1.33 -4.85 -15.73
CA GLY A 121 1.51 -6.07 -14.96
C GLY A 121 2.95 -6.26 -14.49
N LEU A 122 3.66 -5.17 -14.21
CA LEU A 122 5.05 -5.19 -13.71
C LEU A 122 5.14 -4.85 -12.22
N ALA A 123 4.03 -4.49 -11.59
CA ALA A 123 3.91 -4.29 -10.16
C ALA A 123 2.55 -4.82 -9.67
N HIS A 124 2.51 -5.28 -8.43
CA HIS A 124 1.26 -5.53 -7.70
C HIS A 124 1.01 -4.42 -6.68
N VAL A 125 -0.24 -4.20 -6.31
CA VAL A 125 -0.60 -3.21 -5.30
C VAL A 125 -0.21 -3.73 -3.93
N TYR A 126 0.56 -2.92 -3.20
CA TYR A 126 0.99 -3.20 -1.84
C TYR A 126 0.99 -1.91 -1.03
N SER A 127 -0.02 -1.78 -0.17
CA SER A 127 -0.31 -0.57 0.61
C SER A 127 -0.22 -0.82 2.11
N PHE A 128 -0.10 0.28 2.85
CA PHE A 128 -0.02 0.31 4.30
C PHE A 128 -1.13 1.23 4.85
N PRO A 129 -1.56 1.04 6.11
CA PRO A 129 -2.70 1.77 6.66
C PRO A 129 -2.50 3.30 6.72
N ASP A 130 -1.25 3.77 6.69
CA ASP A 130 -0.83 5.17 6.74
C ASP A 130 -0.69 5.83 5.36
N ASN A 131 -0.87 5.10 4.24
CA ASN A 131 -0.71 5.63 2.89
C ASN A 131 -1.66 4.90 1.91
N ARG A 132 -2.93 5.34 1.87
CA ARG A 132 -4.05 4.62 1.21
C ARG A 132 -4.77 5.40 0.11
N GLN A 133 -4.42 6.68 -0.08
CA GLN A 133 -5.24 7.66 -0.81
C GLN A 133 -5.55 7.20 -2.25
N LEU A 134 -4.57 6.62 -2.96
CA LEU A 134 -4.73 6.15 -4.34
C LEU A 134 -4.77 4.62 -4.47
N THR A 135 -4.86 3.88 -3.36
CA THR A 135 -4.82 2.40 -3.37
C THR A 135 -5.98 1.82 -4.18
N ARG A 136 -7.20 2.35 -4.06
CA ARG A 136 -8.35 1.82 -4.80
C ARG A 136 -8.23 1.99 -6.31
N GLU A 137 -7.63 3.10 -6.75
CA GLU A 137 -7.38 3.36 -8.17
C GLU A 137 -6.34 2.37 -8.71
N LEU A 138 -5.24 2.16 -7.98
CA LEU A 138 -4.26 1.13 -8.34
C LEU A 138 -4.87 -0.27 -8.38
N ILE A 139 -5.75 -0.62 -7.44
CA ILE A 139 -6.44 -1.93 -7.42
C ILE A 139 -7.29 -2.11 -8.68
N LYS A 140 -8.00 -1.06 -9.11
CA LYS A 140 -8.79 -1.11 -10.34
C LYS A 140 -7.89 -1.43 -11.54
N THR A 141 -6.79 -0.70 -11.71
CA THR A 141 -5.81 -0.94 -12.78
C THR A 141 -5.18 -2.33 -12.70
N GLU A 142 -4.85 -2.79 -11.48
CA GLU A 142 -4.30 -4.12 -11.26
C GLU A 142 -5.28 -5.22 -11.70
N ASN A 143 -6.56 -5.06 -11.38
CA ASN A 143 -7.60 -6.02 -11.79
C ASN A 143 -7.73 -6.09 -13.31
N GLU A 144 -7.61 -4.96 -14.02
CA GLU A 144 -7.58 -4.93 -15.49
C GLU A 144 -6.34 -5.63 -16.04
N ALA A 145 -5.15 -5.38 -15.48
CA ALA A 145 -3.91 -6.05 -15.89
C ALA A 145 -3.98 -7.58 -15.65
N ARG A 146 -4.57 -8.00 -14.52
CA ARG A 146 -4.80 -9.41 -14.17
C ARG A 146 -5.77 -10.09 -15.12
N ALA A 147 -6.91 -9.46 -15.41
CA ALA A 147 -7.91 -10.01 -16.33
C ALA A 147 -7.34 -10.24 -17.74
N ASN A 148 -6.36 -9.43 -18.15
CA ASN A 148 -5.67 -9.53 -19.43
C ASN A 148 -4.38 -10.35 -19.37
N ASN A 149 -4.06 -11.01 -18.25
CA ASN A 149 -2.82 -11.78 -18.05
C ASN A 149 -1.55 -10.99 -18.41
N LYS A 150 -1.49 -9.69 -18.12
CA LYS A 150 -0.32 -8.87 -18.42
C LYS A 150 0.86 -9.19 -17.50
N GLY A 151 2.06 -9.22 -18.08
CA GLY A 151 3.32 -9.31 -17.33
C GLY A 151 3.35 -10.45 -16.31
N MET A 152 3.62 -10.10 -15.05
CA MET A 152 3.72 -11.03 -13.93
C MET A 152 2.44 -11.86 -13.69
N TRP A 153 1.28 -11.36 -14.12
CA TRP A 153 0.00 -12.03 -13.90
C TRP A 153 -0.19 -13.29 -14.76
N ALA A 154 0.56 -13.44 -15.85
CA ALA A 154 0.61 -14.69 -16.62
C ALA A 154 1.50 -15.76 -15.96
N HIS A 155 2.26 -15.42 -14.92
CA HIS A 155 3.24 -16.32 -14.32
C HIS A 155 2.69 -17.00 -13.06
N PRO A 156 2.89 -18.32 -12.87
CA PRO A 156 2.32 -19.07 -11.73
C PRO A 156 2.67 -18.55 -10.33
N ARG A 157 3.77 -17.78 -10.20
CA ARG A 157 4.19 -17.14 -8.93
C ARG A 157 3.15 -16.17 -8.37
N TRP A 158 2.34 -15.53 -9.21
CA TRP A 158 1.31 -14.55 -8.82
C TRP A 158 -0.11 -15.06 -9.07
N LYS A 159 -0.29 -16.39 -9.12
CA LYS A 159 -1.63 -16.98 -9.18
C LYS A 159 -2.44 -16.61 -7.94
N THR A 160 -3.76 -16.58 -8.09
CA THR A 160 -4.69 -16.44 -6.97
C THR A 160 -5.06 -17.84 -6.44
N TYR A 161 -4.85 -18.08 -5.16
CA TYR A 161 -5.18 -19.35 -4.50
C TYR A 161 -6.66 -19.39 -4.12
N LYS A 162 -7.27 -20.57 -4.15
CA LYS A 162 -8.68 -20.77 -3.80
C LYS A 162 -8.90 -21.75 -2.65
N THR A 163 -7.91 -22.59 -2.36
CA THR A 163 -7.90 -23.50 -1.21
C THR A 163 -6.53 -23.48 -0.54
N VAL A 164 -6.46 -23.85 0.73
CA VAL A 164 -5.19 -23.95 1.46
C VAL A 164 -4.25 -25.00 0.85
N ASP A 165 -4.78 -26.12 0.37
CA ASP A 165 -4.00 -27.21 -0.23
C ASP A 165 -3.26 -26.79 -1.52
N GLU A 166 -3.73 -25.75 -2.20
CA GLU A 166 -3.06 -25.19 -3.39
C GLU A 166 -1.85 -24.31 -3.06
N ILE A 167 -1.67 -23.91 -1.79
CA ILE A 167 -0.65 -22.96 -1.32
C ILE A 167 0.64 -23.74 -1.02
N PRO A 168 1.70 -23.58 -1.83
CA PRO A 168 2.96 -24.24 -1.56
C PRO A 168 3.69 -23.55 -0.40
N ASP A 169 4.55 -24.27 0.32
CA ASP A 169 5.34 -23.73 1.44
C ASP A 169 6.09 -22.44 1.08
N LYS A 170 6.62 -22.37 -0.15
CA LYS A 170 7.34 -21.18 -0.65
C LYS A 170 6.48 -19.91 -0.74
N ALA A 171 5.16 -20.02 -0.75
CA ALA A 171 4.26 -18.87 -0.75
C ALA A 171 4.10 -18.25 0.65
N ILE A 172 4.39 -19.01 1.71
CA ILE A 172 4.37 -18.50 3.08
C ILE A 172 5.44 -17.42 3.26
N GLY A 173 5.08 -16.34 3.95
CA GLY A 173 5.94 -15.16 4.13
C GLY A 173 5.95 -14.22 2.93
N GLN A 174 5.29 -14.57 1.82
CA GLN A 174 5.19 -13.73 0.62
C GLN A 174 3.82 -13.08 0.51
N PHE A 175 3.76 -11.95 -0.21
CA PHE A 175 2.50 -11.37 -0.64
C PHE A 175 1.83 -12.28 -1.67
N ASN A 176 0.56 -12.61 -1.42
CA ASN A 176 -0.25 -13.45 -2.28
C ASN A 176 -1.71 -12.98 -2.28
N LEU A 177 -2.48 -13.58 -3.19
CA LEU A 177 -3.91 -13.37 -3.31
C LEU A 177 -4.65 -14.67 -2.99
N TYR A 178 -5.73 -14.56 -2.22
CA TYR A 178 -6.63 -15.66 -1.92
C TYR A 178 -8.07 -15.28 -2.26
N GLU A 179 -8.84 -16.18 -2.83
CA GLU A 179 -10.27 -15.99 -3.06
C GLU A 179 -11.09 -17.11 -2.44
N GLY A 180 -12.09 -16.76 -1.66
CA GLY A 180 -13.02 -17.74 -1.11
C GLY A 180 -14.23 -17.09 -0.47
N LYS A 181 -15.13 -17.92 0.05
CA LYS A 181 -16.33 -17.46 0.75
C LYS A 181 -16.06 -17.39 2.24
N ILE A 182 -16.37 -16.26 2.87
CA ILE A 182 -16.29 -16.14 4.33
C ILE A 182 -17.50 -16.84 4.94
N VAL A 183 -17.26 -17.91 5.68
CA VAL A 183 -18.31 -18.72 6.32
C VAL A 183 -18.73 -18.10 7.64
N ASN A 184 -17.79 -17.52 8.38
CA ASN A 184 -18.06 -16.96 9.70
C ASN A 184 -17.16 -15.76 10.03
N SER A 185 -17.71 -14.80 10.76
CA SER A 185 -16.95 -13.72 11.40
C SER A 185 -17.03 -13.88 12.92
N THR A 186 -15.91 -13.81 13.63
CA THR A 186 -15.88 -13.99 15.09
C THR A 186 -14.93 -13.01 15.74
N ARG A 187 -15.44 -12.28 16.74
CA ARG A 187 -14.62 -11.45 17.62
C ARG A 187 -14.09 -12.27 18.80
N VAL A 188 -12.79 -12.20 19.00
CA VAL A 188 -12.11 -12.80 20.17
C VAL A 188 -11.13 -11.76 20.71
N SER A 189 -11.33 -11.34 21.95
CA SER A 189 -10.50 -10.31 22.59
C SER A 189 -10.39 -9.04 21.74
N ASP A 190 -9.18 -8.69 21.29
CA ASP A 190 -8.83 -7.51 20.51
C ASP A 190 -8.75 -7.79 19.00
N ARG A 191 -9.38 -8.87 18.52
CA ARG A 191 -9.35 -9.29 17.11
C ARG A 191 -10.72 -9.71 16.59
N ILE A 192 -10.93 -9.46 15.31
CA ILE A 192 -12.01 -10.08 14.52
C ILE A 192 -11.36 -11.02 13.53
N TYR A 193 -11.91 -12.22 13.42
CA TYR A 193 -11.47 -13.25 12.48
C TYR A 193 -12.56 -13.48 11.43
N LEU A 194 -12.19 -13.40 10.16
CA LEU A 194 -13.01 -13.80 9.02
C LEU A 194 -12.51 -15.17 8.56
N ASN A 195 -13.31 -16.21 8.79
CA ASN A 195 -12.95 -17.60 8.54
C ASN A 195 -13.55 -18.08 7.22
N PHE A 196 -12.74 -18.72 6.37
CA PHE A 196 -13.17 -19.19 5.05
C PHE A 196 -13.72 -20.62 5.07
N GLY A 197 -13.69 -21.29 6.22
CA GLY A 197 -14.38 -22.55 6.43
C GLY A 197 -14.63 -22.84 7.90
N THR A 198 -15.15 -24.05 8.15
CA THR A 198 -15.71 -24.44 9.45
C THR A 198 -14.65 -24.80 10.48
N ASN A 199 -13.46 -25.22 10.05
CA ASN A 199 -12.31 -25.47 10.93
C ASN A 199 -11.19 -24.45 10.68
N TRP A 200 -11.23 -23.35 11.42
CA TRP A 200 -10.23 -22.29 11.36
C TRP A 200 -8.80 -22.75 11.69
N ARG A 201 -8.60 -23.94 12.29
CA ARG A 201 -7.25 -24.48 12.59
C ARG A 201 -6.50 -24.98 11.37
N THR A 202 -7.20 -25.23 10.28
CA THR A 202 -6.64 -25.85 9.06
C THR A 202 -6.96 -25.06 7.80
N ASP A 203 -7.83 -24.05 7.88
CA ASP A 203 -8.30 -23.29 6.73
C ASP A 203 -7.65 -21.89 6.63
N PHE A 204 -8.08 -21.12 5.65
CA PHE A 204 -7.68 -19.74 5.45
C PHE A 204 -8.47 -18.81 6.39
N THR A 205 -7.75 -17.90 7.05
CA THR A 205 -8.33 -16.94 7.99
C THR A 205 -7.76 -15.55 7.76
N VAL A 206 -8.61 -14.53 7.80
CA VAL A 206 -8.16 -13.13 7.93
C VAL A 206 -8.35 -12.70 9.37
N GLU A 207 -7.30 -12.17 9.98
CA GLU A 207 -7.43 -11.47 11.26
C GLU A 207 -7.40 -9.95 11.05
N ILE A 208 -8.22 -9.24 11.82
CA ILE A 208 -8.22 -7.77 11.88
C ILE A 208 -8.03 -7.37 13.35
N PRO A 209 -6.84 -6.84 13.71
CA PRO A 209 -6.58 -6.28 15.03
C PRO A 209 -7.41 -5.03 15.34
N LYS A 210 -7.81 -4.85 16.60
CA LYS A 210 -8.67 -3.75 17.08
C LYS A 210 -8.19 -2.37 16.70
N ARG A 211 -6.87 -2.15 16.69
CA ARG A 211 -6.26 -0.87 16.30
C ARG A 211 -6.60 -0.42 14.86
N TYR A 212 -7.10 -1.32 14.01
CA TYR A 212 -7.47 -1.01 12.63
C TYR A 212 -8.99 -0.88 12.40
N TYR A 213 -9.85 -1.18 13.38
CA TYR A 213 -11.31 -1.15 13.17
C TYR A 213 -11.83 0.20 12.70
N GLU A 214 -11.27 1.29 13.22
CA GLU A 214 -11.68 2.65 12.81
C GLU A 214 -11.44 2.91 11.32
N LEU A 215 -10.44 2.27 10.70
CA LEU A 215 -10.20 2.42 9.25
C LEU A 215 -11.29 1.75 8.41
N PHE A 216 -11.81 0.61 8.85
CA PHE A 216 -12.94 -0.08 8.22
C PHE A 216 -14.23 0.72 8.42
N LYS A 217 -14.50 1.14 9.66
CA LYS A 217 -15.67 1.94 10.01
C LYS A 217 -15.74 3.26 9.23
N LYS A 218 -14.62 3.99 9.12
CA LYS A 218 -14.53 5.21 8.29
C LYS A 218 -14.75 4.95 6.80
N SER A 219 -14.55 3.72 6.35
CA SER A 219 -14.83 3.29 4.99
C SER A 219 -16.25 2.72 4.82
N GLY A 220 -17.11 2.87 5.84
CA GLY A 220 -18.50 2.40 5.81
C GLY A 220 -18.67 0.90 6.03
N ILE A 221 -17.63 0.19 6.49
CA ILE A 221 -17.63 -1.27 6.61
C ILE A 221 -17.87 -1.69 8.06
N ASN A 222 -18.92 -2.47 8.28
CA ASN A 222 -19.11 -3.30 9.46
C ASN A 222 -18.43 -4.65 9.23
N ILE A 223 -17.22 -4.80 9.77
CA ILE A 223 -16.37 -6.00 9.58
C ILE A 223 -17.13 -7.30 9.90
N GLU A 224 -17.96 -7.31 10.95
CA GLU A 224 -18.62 -8.55 11.40
C GLU A 224 -19.82 -8.95 10.55
N ALA A 225 -20.51 -7.96 9.98
CA ALA A 225 -21.75 -8.18 9.21
C ALA A 225 -21.49 -8.26 7.71
N ASP A 226 -20.72 -7.32 7.15
CA ASP A 226 -20.70 -7.06 5.71
C ASP A 226 -19.95 -8.13 4.92
N TYR A 227 -19.02 -8.84 5.56
CA TYR A 227 -18.22 -9.88 4.92
C TYR A 227 -18.83 -11.29 5.07
N LYS A 228 -19.72 -11.51 6.04
CA LYS A 228 -20.24 -12.86 6.31
C LYS A 228 -21.06 -13.36 5.12
N GLY A 229 -20.70 -14.54 4.62
CA GLY A 229 -21.37 -15.16 3.47
C GLY A 229 -20.94 -14.60 2.11
N LYS A 230 -20.07 -13.58 2.07
CA LYS A 230 -19.57 -12.97 0.84
C LYS A 230 -18.38 -13.72 0.28
N LYS A 231 -18.24 -13.68 -1.05
CA LYS A 231 -17.02 -14.12 -1.73
C LYS A 231 -16.05 -12.95 -1.72
N VAL A 232 -14.87 -13.16 -1.15
CA VAL A 232 -13.89 -12.11 -0.92
C VAL A 232 -12.55 -12.49 -1.52
N GLN A 233 -11.93 -11.55 -2.22
CA GLN A 233 -10.51 -11.56 -2.54
C GLN A 233 -9.74 -10.91 -1.39
N VAL A 234 -8.75 -11.63 -0.88
CA VAL A 234 -7.83 -11.20 0.16
C VAL A 234 -6.46 -10.99 -0.45
N ARG A 235 -5.81 -9.88 -0.10
CA ARG A 235 -4.43 -9.58 -0.49
C ARG A 235 -3.56 -9.31 0.73
N GLY A 236 -2.40 -9.96 0.79
CA GLY A 236 -1.47 -9.76 1.89
C GLY A 236 -0.44 -10.86 2.04
N VAL A 237 0.37 -10.75 3.09
CA VAL A 237 1.40 -11.73 3.41
C VAL A 237 0.79 -12.93 4.11
N PHE A 238 0.99 -14.12 3.55
CA PHE A 238 0.51 -15.38 4.13
C PHE A 238 1.39 -15.80 5.30
N LYS A 239 0.77 -16.18 6.42
CA LYS A 239 1.45 -16.64 7.64
C LYS A 239 1.05 -18.09 7.97
N PRO A 240 1.97 -18.92 8.46
CA PRO A 240 1.69 -20.32 8.79
C PRO A 240 1.08 -20.43 10.19
N VAL A 241 -0.09 -19.84 10.39
CA VAL A 241 -0.80 -19.83 11.67
C VAL A 241 -2.17 -20.45 11.48
N ASN A 242 -2.39 -21.63 12.06
CA ASN A 242 -3.68 -22.34 12.06
C ASN A 242 -4.26 -22.46 10.64
N GLY A 243 -3.64 -23.29 9.81
CA GLY A 243 -3.84 -23.24 8.36
C GLY A 243 -3.02 -22.08 7.78
N VAL A 244 -3.69 -21.12 7.14
CA VAL A 244 -3.04 -19.92 6.58
C VAL A 244 -3.75 -18.67 7.05
N LEU A 245 -2.98 -17.70 7.52
CA LEU A 245 -3.51 -16.45 8.06
C LEU A 245 -2.97 -15.22 7.34
N VAL A 246 -3.85 -14.26 7.07
CA VAL A 246 -3.49 -12.89 6.65
C VAL A 246 -3.93 -11.90 7.73
N THR A 247 -3.02 -11.02 8.15
CA THR A 247 -3.40 -9.85 8.95
C THR A 247 -3.86 -8.74 8.02
N SER A 248 -5.14 -8.37 8.10
CA SER A 248 -5.68 -7.22 7.41
C SER A 248 -5.62 -5.98 8.31
N THR A 249 -5.04 -4.92 7.77
CA THR A 249 -4.74 -3.67 8.47
C THR A 249 -5.54 -2.48 7.94
N HIS A 250 -6.18 -2.66 6.78
CA HIS A 250 -7.01 -1.65 6.13
C HIS A 250 -7.95 -2.33 5.12
N PRO A 251 -9.10 -1.71 4.80
CA PRO A 251 -10.16 -2.36 4.01
C PRO A 251 -9.77 -2.69 2.57
N GLU A 252 -8.83 -1.96 1.95
CA GLU A 252 -8.39 -2.25 0.59
C GLU A 252 -7.68 -3.62 0.45
N GLN A 253 -7.37 -4.29 1.56
CA GLN A 253 -6.89 -5.67 1.54
C GLN A 253 -7.99 -6.72 1.30
N LEU A 254 -9.27 -6.33 1.38
CA LEU A 254 -10.43 -7.21 1.27
C LEU A 254 -11.41 -6.65 0.23
N THR A 255 -11.59 -7.35 -0.88
CA THR A 255 -12.52 -6.96 -1.95
C THR A 255 -13.65 -7.97 -2.04
N ILE A 256 -14.89 -7.52 -1.81
CA ILE A 256 -16.10 -8.32 -2.07
C ILE A 256 -16.26 -8.50 -3.58
N LEU A 257 -16.55 -9.72 -4.03
CA LEU A 257 -16.65 -10.11 -5.44
C LEU A 257 -18.09 -10.36 -5.90
N ASP A 258 -19.08 -10.27 -5.00
CA ASP A 258 -20.49 -10.62 -5.20
C ASP A 258 -21.50 -9.56 -4.70
#